data_AF-A0A1E7L413-F1
#
_entry.id   AF-A0A1E7L413-F1
#
_cell.length_a   1.000
_cell.length_b   1.000
_cell.length_c   1.000
_cell.angle_alpha   90.00
_cell.angle_beta   90.00
_cell.angle_gamma   90.00
#
_symmetry.space_group_name_H-M   'P 1'
#
loop_
_entity.id
_entity.type
_entity.pdbx_description
1 polymer ?
#
loop_
_entity_poly.entity_id
_entity_poly.type
_entity_poly.pdbx_seq_one_letter_code
_entity_poly.pdbx_strand_id
1 'polypeptide(L)'
;MGTRGEHEGAVEELLTLAGAAARAAAPDELLAILLRGRELYFAGLAEAEALARSRYGVLENRELQAMCREEGVTYGVVMPRAEALAALGYAEWRRTPAALAFVGIAEHAAREGVCVVPDQR
;
A
#
# COMPACT_ATOMS: atom_id res chain seq x y z
N MET A 1 14.29 -12.00 -9.12
CA MET A 1 13.69 -13.24 -8.61
C MET A 1 13.65 -13.10 -7.09
N GLY A 2 12.87 -12.14 -6.59
CA GLY A 2 12.60 -11.99 -5.16
C GLY A 2 11.65 -13.10 -4.77
N THR A 3 12.06 -13.91 -3.81
CA THR A 3 11.35 -15.13 -3.46
C THR A 3 10.14 -14.77 -2.62
N ARG A 4 9.08 -15.56 -2.74
CA ARG A 4 7.84 -15.51 -1.96
C ARG A 4 8.01 -15.21 -0.46
N GLY A 5 9.18 -15.48 0.13
CA GLY A 5 9.51 -15.17 1.53
C GLY A 5 9.82 -13.70 1.84
N GLU A 6 10.31 -12.89 0.89
CA GLU A 6 10.51 -11.45 1.11
C GLU A 6 9.16 -10.70 1.22
N HIS A 7 8.18 -11.16 0.42
CA HIS A 7 6.82 -10.64 0.43
C HIS A 7 6.05 -10.99 1.72
N GLU A 8 6.25 -12.19 2.25
CA GLU A 8 5.67 -12.62 3.52
C GLU A 8 6.26 -11.81 4.69
N GLY A 9 7.58 -11.54 4.64
CA GLY A 9 8.27 -10.74 5.66
C GLY A 9 7.76 -9.31 5.78
N ALA A 10 7.52 -8.60 4.66
CA ALA A 10 7.01 -7.23 4.70
C ALA A 10 5.56 -7.15 5.24
N VAL A 11 4.73 -8.15 4.92
CA VAL A 11 3.35 -8.27 5.43
C VAL A 11 3.36 -8.52 6.94
N GLU A 12 4.14 -9.49 7.39
CA GLU A 12 4.28 -9.82 8.82
C GLU A 12 4.87 -8.66 9.63
N GLU A 13 5.84 -7.94 9.06
CA GLU A 13 6.44 -6.78 9.70
C GLU A 13 5.42 -5.65 9.88
N LEU A 14 4.59 -5.35 8.87
CA LEU A 14 3.52 -4.36 8.99
C LEU A 14 2.48 -4.73 10.06
N LEU A 15 2.10 -6.00 10.15
CA LEU A 15 1.19 -6.49 11.19
C LEU A 15 1.84 -6.38 12.58
N THR A 16 3.13 -6.68 12.68
CA THR A 16 3.91 -6.55 13.91
C THR A 16 4.00 -5.08 14.36
N LEU A 17 4.25 -4.17 13.42
CA LEU A 17 4.28 -2.73 13.68
C LEU A 17 2.93 -2.19 14.13
N ALA A 18 1.81 -2.70 13.60
CA ALA A 18 0.49 -2.32 14.08
C ALA A 18 0.27 -2.72 15.54
N GLY A 19 0.73 -3.91 15.93
CA GLY A 19 0.73 -4.32 17.33
C GLY A 19 1.66 -3.47 18.22
N ALA A 20 2.81 -3.05 17.69
CA ALA A 20 3.74 -2.16 18.41
C ALA A 20 3.14 -0.76 18.59
N ALA A 21 2.49 -0.20 17.56
CA ALA A 21 1.86 1.12 17.61
C ALA A 21 0.83 1.19 18.74
N ALA A 22 0.00 0.16 18.91
CA ALA A 22 -1.01 0.09 19.97
C ALA A 22 -0.42 0.06 21.40
N ARG A 23 0.88 -0.20 21.54
CA ARG A 23 1.60 -0.23 22.83
C ARG A 23 2.60 0.91 23.00
N ALA A 24 2.75 1.77 21.98
CA ALA A 24 3.69 2.87 22.03
C ALA A 24 3.25 3.84 23.15
N ALA A 25 4.18 4.18 24.04
CA ALA A 25 3.92 5.08 25.15
C ALA A 25 4.43 6.49 24.87
N ALA A 26 5.42 6.61 23.97
CA ALA A 26 6.04 7.88 23.60
C ALA A 26 5.69 8.29 22.15
N PRO A 27 5.45 9.58 21.88
CA PRO A 27 5.23 10.10 20.53
C PRO A 27 6.39 9.76 19.56
N ASP A 28 7.64 9.75 20.05
CA ASP A 28 8.81 9.43 19.23
C ASP A 28 8.83 7.96 18.79
N GLU A 29 8.36 7.04 19.65
CA GLU A 29 8.22 5.62 19.29
C GLU A 29 7.16 5.46 18.20
N LEU A 30 6.04 6.16 18.34
CA LEU A 30 4.95 6.13 17.36
C LEU A 30 5.38 6.73 16.02
N LEU A 31 6.20 7.79 16.04
CA LEU A 31 6.79 8.38 14.84
C LEU A 31 7.74 7.40 14.13
N ALA A 32 8.61 6.72 14.88
CA ALA A 32 9.51 5.72 14.32
C ALA A 32 8.74 4.55 13.68
N ILE A 33 7.69 4.07 14.35
CA ILE A 33 6.80 3.03 13.82
C ILE A 33 6.09 3.50 12.55
N LEU A 34 5.60 4.75 12.53
CA LEU A 34 4.92 5.32 11.36
C LEU A 34 5.87 5.45 10.16
N LEU A 35 7.11 5.91 10.38
CA LEU A 35 8.13 6.02 9.33
C LEU A 35 8.48 4.65 8.76
N ARG A 36 8.73 3.66 9.62
CA ARG A 36 9.05 2.30 9.17
C ARG A 36 7.87 1.65 8.43
N GLY A 37 6.66 1.79 8.98
CA GLY A 37 5.45 1.30 8.33
C GLY A 37 5.22 1.93 6.96
N ARG A 38 5.54 3.22 6.80
CA ARG A 38 5.44 3.93 5.53
C ARG A 38 6.38 3.34 4.47
N GLU A 39 7.62 3.06 4.84
CA GLU A 39 8.60 2.43 3.93
C GLU A 39 8.07 1.08 3.42
N LEU A 40 7.62 0.22 4.34
CA LEU A 40 7.08 -1.10 4.02
C LEU A 40 5.81 -1.01 3.18
N TYR A 41 4.92 -0.05 3.49
CA TYR A 41 3.70 0.16 2.72
C TYR A 41 4.00 0.52 1.26
N PHE A 42 4.96 1.43 1.02
CA PHE A 42 5.32 1.82 -0.34
C PHE A 42 6.12 0.75 -1.07
N ALA A 43 6.94 -0.04 -0.37
CA ALA A 43 7.59 -1.21 -0.95
C ALA A 43 6.55 -2.25 -1.42
N GLY A 44 5.59 -2.61 -0.57
CA GLY A 44 4.51 -3.53 -0.90
C GLY A 44 3.62 -3.03 -2.03
N LEU A 45 3.34 -1.72 -2.09
CA LEU A 45 2.62 -1.12 -3.21
C LEU A 45 3.40 -1.25 -4.52
N ALA A 46 4.69 -0.93 -4.54
CA ALA A 46 5.52 -1.04 -5.74
C ALA A 46 5.56 -2.48 -6.29
N GLU A 47 5.59 -3.47 -5.40
CA GLU A 47 5.51 -4.88 -5.75
C GLU A 47 4.13 -5.27 -6.28
N ALA A 48 3.04 -4.83 -5.64
CA ALA A 48 1.68 -5.05 -6.11
C ALA A 48 1.46 -4.47 -7.50
N GLU A 49 1.98 -3.27 -7.77
CA GLU A 49 1.97 -2.68 -9.12
C GLU A 49 2.77 -3.51 -10.13
N ALA A 50 3.93 -4.04 -9.74
CA ALA A 50 4.73 -4.90 -10.62
C ALA A 50 4.00 -6.22 -10.94
N LEU A 51 3.35 -6.82 -9.94
CA LEU A 51 2.54 -8.02 -10.13
C LEU A 51 1.32 -7.74 -11.00
N ALA A 52 0.62 -6.63 -10.78
CA ALA A 52 -0.51 -6.19 -11.59
C ALA A 52 -0.08 -5.94 -13.05
N ARG A 53 1.07 -5.30 -13.28
CA ARG A 53 1.64 -5.14 -14.63
C ARG A 53 1.92 -6.49 -15.29
N SER A 54 2.45 -7.47 -14.56
CA SER A 54 2.69 -8.82 -15.08
C SER A 54 1.38 -9.55 -15.42
N ARG A 55 0.41 -9.51 -14.51
CA ARG A 55 -0.87 -10.22 -14.61
C ARG A 55 -1.81 -9.63 -15.65
N TYR A 56 -1.97 -8.31 -15.64
CA TYR A 56 -2.93 -7.59 -16.47
C TYR A 56 -2.31 -6.99 -17.74
N GLY A 57 -0.97 -6.88 -17.80
CA GLY A 57 -0.26 -6.32 -18.94
C GLY A 57 -0.40 -7.14 -20.22
N VAL A 58 -0.72 -8.43 -20.12
CA VAL A 58 -0.98 -9.33 -21.25
C VAL A 58 -2.41 -9.27 -21.77
N LEU A 59 -3.34 -8.63 -21.04
CA LEU A 59 -4.75 -8.61 -21.41
C LEU A 59 -5.03 -7.66 -22.58
N GLU A 60 -5.96 -8.04 -23.45
CA GLU A 60 -6.46 -7.15 -24.48
C GLU A 60 -7.19 -5.96 -23.85
N ASN A 61 -7.30 -4.85 -24.59
CA ASN A 61 -7.88 -3.61 -24.05
C ASN A 61 -9.30 -3.78 -23.53
N ARG A 62 -10.11 -4.65 -24.16
CA ARG A 62 -11.48 -4.93 -23.72
C ARG A 62 -11.52 -5.66 -22.38
N GLU A 63 -10.62 -6.62 -22.20
CA GLU A 63 -10.51 -7.41 -20.96
C GLU A 63 -9.97 -6.54 -19.83
N LEU A 64 -8.93 -5.74 -20.10
CA LEU A 64 -8.41 -4.78 -19.13
C LEU A 64 -9.50 -3.77 -18.71
N GLN A 65 -10.34 -3.31 -19.63
CA GLN A 65 -11.47 -2.44 -19.30
C GLN A 65 -12.57 -3.13 -18.49
N ALA A 66 -12.73 -4.45 -18.59
CA ALA A 66 -13.63 -5.18 -17.69
C ALA A 66 -13.04 -5.23 -16.27
N MET A 67 -11.75 -5.59 -16.15
CA MET A 67 -11.06 -5.63 -14.85
C MET A 67 -11.06 -4.26 -14.16
N CYS A 68 -10.75 -3.18 -14.88
CA CYS A 68 -10.79 -1.83 -14.31
C CYS A 68 -12.19 -1.46 -13.81
N ARG A 69 -13.25 -1.85 -14.53
CA ARG A 69 -14.63 -1.57 -14.09
C ARG A 69 -15.00 -2.32 -12.82
N GLU A 70 -14.60 -3.58 -12.69
CA GLU A 70 -14.84 -4.38 -11.49
C GLU A 70 -14.16 -3.77 -10.25
N GLU A 71 -12.98 -3.20 -10.44
CA GLU A 71 -12.19 -2.56 -9.37
C GLU A 71 -12.50 -1.07 -9.18
N GLY A 72 -13.47 -0.52 -9.92
CA GLY A 72 -13.84 0.91 -9.86
C GLY A 72 -12.75 1.86 -10.38
N VAL A 73 -11.80 1.36 -11.18
CA VAL A 73 -10.72 2.11 -11.83
C VAL A 73 -11.19 2.66 -13.16
N THR A 74 -10.91 3.93 -13.44
CA THR A 74 -11.22 4.56 -14.74
C THR A 74 -10.17 4.15 -15.78
N TYR A 75 -10.56 3.55 -16.91
CA TYR A 75 -9.62 3.17 -18.00
C TYR A 75 -10.16 3.53 -19.38
N GLY A 76 -9.34 4.18 -20.21
CA GLY A 76 -9.70 4.61 -21.57
C GLY A 76 -9.10 5.98 -21.93
N VAL A 77 -9.87 6.85 -22.59
CA VAL A 77 -9.41 8.15 -23.12
C VAL A 77 -8.73 9.05 -22.07
N VAL A 78 -9.14 8.93 -20.80
CA VAL A 78 -8.63 9.76 -19.70
C VAL A 78 -7.40 9.16 -19.01
N MET A 79 -7.25 7.82 -19.01
CA MET A 79 -6.20 7.14 -18.26
C MET A 79 -5.42 6.17 -19.17
N PRO A 80 -4.11 6.41 -19.38
CA PRO A 80 -3.23 5.50 -20.11
C PRO A 80 -3.19 4.10 -19.51
N ARG A 81 -2.89 3.11 -20.34
CA ARG A 81 -2.78 1.70 -19.93
C ARG A 81 -1.83 1.48 -18.76
N ALA A 82 -0.65 2.12 -18.76
CA ALA A 82 0.31 1.97 -17.68
C ALA A 82 -0.23 2.46 -16.33
N GLU A 83 -0.97 3.57 -16.32
CA GLU A 83 -1.62 4.11 -15.13
C GLU A 83 -2.78 3.23 -14.67
N ALA A 84 -3.56 2.67 -15.60
CA ALA A 84 -4.63 1.73 -15.26
C ALA A 84 -4.09 0.44 -14.61
N LEU A 85 -2.95 -0.07 -15.09
CA LEU A 85 -2.28 -1.22 -14.49
C LEU A 85 -1.76 -0.91 -13.07
N ALA A 86 -1.20 0.28 -12.86
CA ALA A 86 -0.78 0.72 -11.53
C ALA A 86 -1.99 0.89 -10.59
N ALA A 87 -3.07 1.49 -11.07
CA ALA A 87 -4.31 1.67 -10.31
C ALA A 87 -4.97 0.35 -9.93
N LEU A 88 -4.91 -0.67 -10.80
CA LEU A 88 -5.33 -2.04 -10.45
C LEU A 88 -4.45 -2.63 -9.35
N GLY A 89 -3.12 -2.50 -9.44
CA GLY A 89 -2.21 -2.93 -8.39
C GLY A 89 -2.48 -2.26 -7.05
N TYR A 90 -2.74 -0.95 -7.06
CA TYR A 90 -3.15 -0.21 -5.88
C TYR A 90 -4.50 -0.69 -5.32
N ALA A 91 -5.50 -0.95 -6.19
CA ALA A 91 -6.82 -1.44 -5.78
C ALA A 91 -6.76 -2.83 -5.12
N GLU A 92 -5.87 -3.70 -5.58
CA GLU A 92 -5.57 -4.97 -4.92
C GLU A 92 -4.82 -4.73 -3.60
N TRP A 93 -3.74 -3.96 -3.62
CA TRP A 93 -2.90 -3.71 -2.44
C TRP A 93 -3.68 -3.13 -1.26
N ARG A 94 -4.51 -2.10 -1.49
CA ARG A 94 -5.25 -1.41 -0.43
C ARG A 94 -6.24 -2.28 0.34
N ARG A 95 -6.60 -3.46 -0.20
CA ARG A 95 -7.49 -4.44 0.45
C ARG A 95 -6.74 -5.48 1.27
N THR A 96 -5.40 -5.50 1.20
CA THR A 96 -4.59 -6.47 1.94
C THR A 96 -4.57 -6.16 3.44
N PRO A 97 -4.40 -7.18 4.31
CA PRO A 97 -4.23 -6.96 5.74
C PRO A 97 -3.05 -6.04 6.08
N ALA A 98 -1.95 -6.12 5.33
CA ALA A 98 -0.78 -5.27 5.52
C ALA A 98 -1.07 -3.79 5.25
N ALA A 99 -1.75 -3.49 4.13
CA ALA A 99 -2.16 -2.13 3.82
C ALA A 99 -3.11 -1.55 4.88
N LEU A 100 -4.08 -2.36 5.33
CA LEU A 100 -5.02 -1.98 6.39
C LEU A 100 -4.31 -1.77 7.74
N ALA A 101 -3.30 -2.58 8.06
CA ALA A 101 -2.49 -2.43 9.26
C ALA A 101 -1.74 -1.09 9.26
N PHE A 102 -1.12 -0.70 8.14
CA PHE A 102 -0.49 0.61 8.01
C PHE A 102 -1.48 1.77 8.16
N VAL A 103 -2.65 1.68 7.55
CA VAL A 103 -3.71 2.70 7.72
C VAL A 103 -4.08 2.83 9.20
N GLY A 104 -4.23 1.71 9.92
CA GLY A 104 -4.49 1.73 11.37
C GLY A 104 -3.38 2.40 12.19
N ILE A 105 -2.11 2.16 11.84
CA ILE A 105 -0.96 2.86 12.44
C ILE A 105 -1.06 4.36 12.19
N ALA A 106 -1.28 4.76 10.94
CA ALA A 106 -1.35 6.17 10.54
C ALA A 106 -2.52 6.91 11.22
N GLU A 107 -3.68 6.29 11.31
CA GLU A 107 -4.84 6.84 12.03
C GLU A 107 -4.57 6.96 13.53
N HIS A 108 -3.87 5.99 14.12
CA HIS A 108 -3.48 6.08 15.52
C HIS A 108 -2.49 7.22 15.76
N ALA A 109 -1.44 7.32 14.96
CA ALA A 109 -0.48 8.41 15.02
C ALA A 109 -1.16 9.78 14.87
N ALA A 110 -2.07 9.93 13.91
CA ALA A 110 -2.82 11.16 13.72
C ALA A 110 -3.66 11.55 14.95
N ARG A 111 -4.28 10.57 15.64
CA ARG A 111 -5.03 10.80 16.89
C ARG A 111 -4.12 11.28 18.03
N GLU A 112 -2.87 10.85 18.06
CA GLU A 112 -1.86 11.28 19.03
C GLU A 112 -1.10 12.55 18.59
N GLY A 113 -1.49 13.18 17.48
CA GLY A 113 -0.82 14.38 16.95
C GLY A 113 0.55 14.12 16.31
N VAL A 114 0.87 12.85 16.01
CA VAL A 114 2.12 12.44 15.35
C VAL A 114 1.90 12.38 13.85
N CYS A 115 2.72 13.11 13.09
CA CYS A 115 2.67 13.14 11.62
C CYS A 115 4.05 12.98 11.01
N VAL A 116 4.11 12.33 9.84
CA VAL A 116 5.32 12.19 9.02
C VAL A 116 5.65 13.44 8.20
N VAL A 117 4.73 14.39 8.08
CA VAL A 117 4.99 15.68 7.43
C VAL A 117 5.57 16.61 8.49
N PRO A 118 6.78 17.16 8.30
CA PRO A 118 7.33 18.11 9.27
C PRO A 118 6.42 19.33 9.37
N ASP A 119 6.13 19.76 10.61
CA ASP A 119 5.35 20.96 10.88
C ASP A 119 6.11 22.14 10.25
N GLN A 120 5.60 22.69 9.15
CA GLN A 120 6.15 23.91 8.55
C GLN A 120 5.71 25.08 9.41
N ARG A 121 6.42 25.32 10.52
CA ARG A 121 6.33 26.57 11.29
C ARG A 121 7.51 27.48 10.97
#